data_AF-A0A924P4N6-F1
#
_entry.id   AF-A0A924P4N6-F1
#
_cell.length_a   1.000
_cell.length_b   1.000
_cell.length_c   1.000
_cell.angle_alpha   90.00
_cell.angle_beta   90.00
_cell.angle_gamma   90.00
#
_symmetry.space_group_name_H-M   'P 1'
#
loop_
_entity.id
_entity.type
_entity.pdbx_description
1 polymer ?
#
loop_
_entity_poly.entity_id
_entity_poly.type
_entity_poly.pdbx_seq_one_letter_code
_entity_poly.pdbx_strand_id
1 'polypeptide(L)'
;MFTQIFNWRTGLAAIAIAIVSVTIFYSNYLAKKLAIEETQKIEQWVEAVKDISNPNIAPTNLSGKILIENNRDIPMIAVNEKDSIFESNNHDSTKIKKDSTYLRGRLKEFKKLHPPINWINPMDSLQTNRLYYGESALLKGVRYYPIIQLFIVGLFIIITLIAITTRNKSTENQVWAGMAKETAHQLGTPLSSLQGWVELLKDHIGSEKIATEMSKDVDRLKLVSDR
;
A
#
# COMPACT_ATOMS: atom_id res chain seq x y z
N MET A 1 5.12 5.92 36.64
CA MET A 1 4.75 4.90 35.63
C MET A 1 4.66 5.43 34.19
N PHE A 2 4.77 6.75 33.94
CA PHE A 2 4.63 7.35 32.59
C PHE A 2 5.94 7.69 31.86
N THR A 3 7.10 7.51 32.49
CA THR A 3 8.39 7.98 31.95
C THR A 3 9.09 7.03 30.98
N GLN A 4 8.45 5.91 30.59
CA GLN A 4 9.03 4.92 29.67
C GLN A 4 8.25 4.80 28.35
N ILE A 5 7.28 5.68 28.11
CA ILE A 5 6.51 5.74 26.85
C ILE A 5 7.22 6.64 25.82
N PHE A 6 8.11 7.53 26.28
CA PHE A 6 8.83 8.47 25.42
C PHE A 6 10.27 8.00 25.17
N ASN A 7 10.41 7.00 24.30
CA ASN A 7 11.69 6.60 23.74
C ASN A 7 11.81 7.19 22.33
N TRP A 8 13.01 7.44 21.82
CA TRP A 8 13.20 7.96 20.45
C TRP A 8 12.42 7.16 19.39
N ARG A 9 12.23 5.85 19.63
CA ARG A 9 11.42 4.94 18.80
C ARG A 9 9.94 5.33 18.74
N THR A 10 9.32 5.69 19.86
CA THR A 10 7.90 6.12 19.89
C THR A 10 7.74 7.50 19.27
N GLY A 11 8.73 8.38 19.44
CA GLY A 11 8.80 9.66 18.73
C GLY A 11 8.83 9.50 17.20
N LEU A 12 9.69 8.61 16.68
CA LEU A 12 9.75 8.33 15.24
C LEU A 12 8.45 7.71 14.70
N ALA A 13 7.84 6.80 15.46
CA ALA A 13 6.55 6.23 15.08
C ALA A 13 5.45 7.30 15.01
N ALA A 14 5.40 8.21 15.98
CA ALA A 14 4.45 9.32 15.98
C ALA A 14 4.66 10.27 14.79
N ILE A 15 5.91 10.60 14.45
CA ILE A 15 6.25 11.42 13.28
C ILE A 15 5.80 10.72 11.99
N ALA A 16 6.07 9.41 11.84
CA ALA A 16 5.64 8.65 10.67
C ALA A 16 4.12 8.65 10.51
N ILE A 17 3.37 8.43 11.60
CA ILE A 17 1.91 8.50 11.61
C ILE A 17 1.41 9.89 11.24
N ALA A 18 2.04 10.94 11.78
CA ALA A 18 1.69 12.32 11.47
C ALA A 18 1.91 12.65 9.99
N ILE A 19 3.05 12.26 9.41
CA ILE A 19 3.34 12.45 7.99
C ILE A 19 2.28 11.74 7.14
N VAL A 20 2.00 10.46 7.40
CA VAL A 20 1.00 9.70 6.64
C VAL A 20 -0.38 10.37 6.74
N SER A 21 -0.78 10.78 7.94
CA SER A 21 -2.08 11.43 8.18
C SER A 21 -2.21 12.76 7.42
N VAL A 22 -1.17 13.60 7.49
CA VAL A 22 -1.12 14.88 6.77
C VAL A 22 -1.18 14.64 5.25
N THR A 23 -0.43 13.67 4.73
CA THR A 23 -0.43 13.36 3.29
C THR A 23 -1.80 12.86 2.83
N ILE A 24 -2.46 11.98 3.58
CA ILE A 24 -3.82 11.50 3.26
C ILE A 24 -4.80 12.68 3.24
N PHE A 25 -4.77 13.54 4.25
CA PHE A 25 -5.66 14.69 4.34
C PHE A 25 -5.42 15.66 3.17
N TYR A 26 -4.17 15.97 2.87
CA TYR A 26 -3.79 16.87 1.79
C TYR A 26 -4.18 16.32 0.41
N SER A 27 -3.95 15.02 0.16
CA SER A 27 -4.36 14.36 -1.07
C SER A 27 -5.88 14.37 -1.26
N ASN A 28 -6.65 14.09 -0.20
CA ASN A 28 -8.11 14.18 -0.24
C ASN A 28 -8.60 15.61 -0.50
N TYR A 29 -7.96 16.61 0.12
CA TYR A 29 -8.24 18.01 -0.15
C TYR A 29 -7.96 18.37 -1.61
N LEU A 30 -6.79 17.96 -2.14
CA LEU A 30 -6.39 18.22 -3.51
C LEU A 30 -7.32 17.53 -4.51
N ALA A 31 -7.72 16.29 -4.26
CA ALA A 31 -8.69 15.56 -5.09
C ALA A 31 -10.04 16.29 -5.14
N LYS A 32 -10.54 16.80 -4.02
CA LYS A 32 -11.80 17.57 -3.99
C LYS A 32 -11.66 18.88 -4.76
N LYS A 33 -10.57 19.62 -4.54
CA LYS A 33 -10.30 20.88 -5.25
C LYS A 33 -10.23 20.65 -6.77
N LEU A 34 -9.49 19.63 -7.19
CA LEU A 34 -9.33 19.29 -8.60
C LEU A 34 -10.65 18.81 -9.23
N ALA A 35 -11.50 18.08 -8.50
CA ALA A 35 -12.82 17.70 -8.99
C ALA A 35 -13.75 18.91 -9.24
N ILE A 36 -13.65 19.94 -8.39
CA ILE A 36 -14.38 21.20 -8.59
C ILE A 36 -13.84 21.92 -9.83
N GLU A 37 -12.52 22.03 -9.97
CA GLU A 37 -11.88 22.65 -11.15
C GLU A 37 -12.22 21.90 -12.45
N GLU A 38 -12.24 20.57 -12.43
CA GLU A 38 -12.67 19.76 -13.59
C GLU A 38 -14.13 20.04 -13.96
N THR A 39 -15.03 20.14 -12.97
CA THR A 39 -16.44 20.46 -13.23
C THR A 39 -16.58 21.85 -13.88
N GLN A 40 -15.87 22.86 -13.38
CA GLN A 40 -15.86 24.20 -13.97
C GLN A 40 -15.32 24.21 -15.40
N LYS A 41 -14.26 23.44 -15.70
CA LYS A 41 -13.72 23.31 -17.05
C LYS A 41 -14.73 22.74 -18.03
N ILE A 42 -15.54 21.78 -17.59
CA ILE A 42 -16.57 21.14 -18.43
C ILE A 42 -17.75 22.07 -18.63
N GLU A 43 -18.18 22.82 -17.61
CA GLU A 43 -19.21 23.86 -17.75
C GLU A 43 -18.78 24.91 -18.78
N GLN A 44 -17.53 25.39 -18.70
CA GLN A 44 -16.95 26.30 -19.70
C GLN A 44 -16.87 25.68 -21.10
N TRP A 45 -16.52 24.40 -21.18
CA TRP A 45 -16.48 23.67 -22.45
C TRP A 45 -17.88 23.60 -23.09
N VAL A 46 -18.92 23.27 -22.31
CA VAL A 46 -20.31 23.24 -22.77
C VAL A 46 -20.76 24.62 -23.25
N GLU A 47 -20.42 25.68 -22.52
CA GLU A 47 -20.77 27.04 -22.93
C GLU A 47 -20.09 27.43 -24.24
N ALA A 48 -18.81 27.11 -24.40
CA ALA A 48 -18.09 27.37 -25.63
C ALA A 48 -18.65 26.54 -26.82
N VAL A 49 -19.14 25.32 -26.59
CA VAL A 49 -19.86 24.52 -27.60
C VAL A 49 -21.18 25.19 -28.00
N LYS A 50 -21.95 25.73 -27.04
CA LYS A 50 -23.19 26.46 -27.33
C LYS A 50 -22.92 27.69 -28.18
N ASP A 51 -21.91 28.49 -27.82
CA ASP A 51 -21.54 29.71 -28.55
C ASP A 51 -21.16 29.41 -30.01
N ILE A 52 -20.31 28.40 -30.23
CA ILE A 52 -19.85 28.04 -31.58
C ILE A 52 -20.97 27.42 -32.42
N SER A 53 -21.86 26.67 -31.78
CA SER A 53 -22.96 25.99 -32.48
C SER A 53 -24.17 26.88 -32.71
N ASN A 54 -24.23 28.08 -32.12
CA ASN A 54 -25.35 29.00 -32.27
C ASN A 54 -25.21 29.81 -33.58
N PRO A 55 -26.14 29.66 -34.54
CA PRO A 55 -26.06 30.37 -35.81
C PRO A 55 -26.21 31.89 -35.69
N ASN A 56 -26.72 32.39 -34.56
CA ASN A 56 -26.92 33.82 -34.31
C ASN A 56 -25.74 34.50 -33.61
N ILE A 57 -24.73 33.73 -33.18
CA ILE A 57 -23.55 34.23 -32.47
C ILE A 57 -22.33 34.00 -33.37
N ALA A 58 -21.56 35.05 -33.65
CA ALA A 58 -20.31 34.86 -34.36
C ALA A 58 -19.32 34.09 -33.46
N PRO A 59 -18.78 32.94 -33.89
CA PRO A 59 -17.86 32.16 -33.07
C PRO A 59 -16.63 33.00 -32.75
N THR A 60 -16.30 33.10 -31.47
CA THR A 60 -15.12 33.85 -31.01
C THR A 60 -13.89 32.95 -30.96
N ASN A 61 -12.70 33.55 -31.12
CA ASN A 61 -11.43 32.84 -30.92
C ASN A 61 -11.31 32.30 -29.47
N LEU A 62 -11.92 32.99 -28.49
CA LEU A 62 -11.95 32.55 -27.11
C LEU A 62 -12.70 31.23 -26.93
N SER A 63 -13.88 31.09 -27.53
CA SER A 63 -14.66 29.85 -27.47
C SER A 63 -13.85 28.69 -28.07
N GLY A 64 -13.22 28.89 -29.24
CA GLY A 64 -12.34 27.89 -29.86
C GLY A 64 -11.16 27.48 -28.97
N LYS A 65 -10.51 28.45 -28.31
CA LYS A 65 -9.41 28.18 -27.37
C LYS A 65 -9.87 27.34 -26.17
N ILE A 66 -11.04 27.65 -25.59
CA ILE A 66 -11.62 26.90 -24.47
C ILE A 66 -11.87 25.43 -24.85
N LEU A 67 -12.40 25.16 -26.06
CA LEU A 67 -12.60 23.77 -26.51
C LEU A 67 -11.28 23.00 -26.60
N ILE A 68 -10.18 23.64 -26.99
CA ILE A 68 -8.88 22.96 -27.15
C ILE A 68 -8.17 22.77 -25.80
N GLU A 69 -8.29 23.72 -24.88
CA GLU A 69 -7.59 23.68 -23.59
C GLU A 69 -8.33 22.82 -22.55
N ASN A 70 -9.65 22.93 -22.46
CA ASN A 70 -10.44 22.22 -21.44
C ASN A 70 -10.82 20.78 -21.84
N ASN A 71 -10.64 20.40 -23.11
CA ASN A 71 -10.94 19.07 -23.64
C ASN A 71 -9.73 18.13 -23.70
N ARG A 72 -8.64 18.36 -22.97
CA ARG A 72 -7.42 17.52 -23.15
C ARG A 72 -7.47 16.19 -22.40
N ASP A 73 -7.96 16.22 -21.15
CA ASP A 73 -7.68 15.12 -20.21
C ASP A 73 -8.93 14.53 -19.53
N ILE A 74 -10.09 15.19 -19.70
CA ILE A 74 -11.35 14.77 -19.08
C ILE A 74 -12.14 13.92 -20.10
N PRO A 75 -12.42 12.64 -19.81
CA PRO A 75 -13.17 11.80 -20.72
C PRO A 75 -14.65 12.17 -20.69
N MET A 76 -15.22 12.47 -21.86
CA MET A 76 -16.59 12.97 -22.00
C MET A 76 -17.38 12.18 -23.04
N ILE A 77 -18.69 12.04 -22.83
CA ILE A 77 -19.63 11.39 -23.74
C ILE A 77 -20.88 12.25 -23.80
N ALA A 78 -21.21 12.77 -24.98
CA ALA A 78 -22.45 13.49 -25.22
C ALA A 78 -23.50 12.56 -25.81
N VAL A 79 -24.71 12.62 -25.25
CA VAL A 79 -25.86 11.82 -25.68
C VAL A 79 -27.08 12.70 -25.91
N ASN A 80 -27.97 12.25 -26.79
CA ASN A 80 -29.30 12.85 -26.93
C ASN A 80 -30.27 12.31 -25.86
N GLU A 81 -31.52 12.76 -25.90
CA GLU A 81 -32.57 12.37 -24.94
C GLU A 81 -32.85 10.86 -24.90
N LYS A 82 -32.54 10.13 -25.98
CA LYS A 82 -32.69 8.67 -26.09
C LYS A 82 -31.44 7.91 -25.65
N ASP A 83 -30.50 8.57 -24.97
CA ASP A 83 -29.19 8.03 -24.61
C ASP A 83 -28.34 7.56 -25.81
N SER A 84 -28.64 8.05 -27.02
CA SER A 84 -27.81 7.76 -28.19
C SER A 84 -26.57 8.65 -28.16
N ILE A 85 -25.40 8.00 -28.15
CA ILE A 85 -24.10 8.67 -28.16
C ILE A 85 -23.87 9.28 -29.54
N PHE A 86 -23.62 10.59 -29.60
CA PHE A 86 -23.27 11.29 -30.83
C PHE A 86 -21.85 11.88 -30.79
N GLU A 87 -21.28 12.08 -29.60
CA GLU A 87 -19.92 12.58 -29.44
C GLU A 87 -19.23 11.89 -28.26
N SER A 88 -17.93 11.61 -28.42
CA SER A 88 -17.10 11.05 -27.36
C SER A 88 -15.68 11.63 -27.44
N ASN A 89 -15.21 12.23 -26.36
CA ASN A 89 -13.90 12.89 -26.26
C ASN A 89 -12.99 12.21 -25.24
N ASN A 90 -11.68 12.20 -25.51
CA ASN A 90 -10.61 11.65 -24.65
C ASN A 90 -10.80 10.18 -24.24
N HIS A 91 -11.20 9.35 -25.21
CA HIS A 91 -11.29 7.90 -25.07
C HIS A 91 -10.25 7.19 -25.93
N ASP A 92 -9.88 5.98 -25.51
CA ASP A 92 -8.92 5.14 -26.24
C ASP A 92 -9.54 4.62 -27.55
N SER A 93 -9.05 5.13 -28.67
CA SER A 93 -9.52 4.78 -30.01
C SER A 93 -9.32 3.30 -30.35
N THR A 94 -8.34 2.62 -29.74
CA THR A 94 -8.12 1.19 -29.94
C THR A 94 -9.19 0.34 -29.25
N LYS A 95 -9.65 0.76 -28.07
CA LYS A 95 -10.71 0.07 -27.31
C LYS A 95 -12.06 0.24 -27.98
N ILE A 96 -12.36 1.43 -28.51
CA ILE A 96 -13.59 1.69 -29.26
C ILE A 96 -13.68 0.79 -30.50
N LYS A 97 -12.56 0.62 -31.23
CA LYS A 97 -12.52 -0.23 -32.43
C LYS A 97 -12.65 -1.72 -32.12
N LYS A 98 -12.14 -2.17 -30.97
CA LYS A 98 -12.16 -3.58 -30.57
C LYS A 98 -13.47 -3.99 -29.92
N ASP A 99 -14.13 -3.09 -29.18
CA ASP A 99 -15.32 -3.38 -28.42
C ASP A 99 -16.41 -2.32 -28.65
N SER A 100 -17.45 -2.71 -29.39
CA SER A 100 -18.61 -1.87 -29.67
C SER A 100 -19.42 -1.47 -28.43
N THR A 101 -19.23 -2.18 -27.30
CA THR A 101 -19.91 -1.91 -26.04
C THR A 101 -19.12 -1.02 -25.09
N TYR A 102 -17.86 -0.73 -25.38
CA TYR A 102 -16.95 0.05 -24.53
C TYR A 102 -17.54 1.40 -24.12
N LEU A 103 -17.99 2.20 -25.08
CA LEU A 103 -18.56 3.53 -24.81
C LEU A 103 -19.86 3.47 -24.01
N ARG A 104 -20.69 2.44 -24.22
CA ARG A 104 -21.90 2.22 -23.41
C ARG A 104 -21.55 1.84 -21.97
N GLY A 105 -20.49 1.06 -21.77
CA GLY A 105 -19.94 0.75 -20.45
C GLY A 105 -19.45 2.01 -19.74
N ARG A 106 -18.65 2.83 -20.42
CA ARG A 106 -18.14 4.12 -19.90
C ARG A 106 -19.27 5.10 -19.58
N LEU A 107 -20.30 5.18 -20.43
CA LEU A 107 -21.48 5.99 -20.17
C LEU A 107 -22.19 5.57 -18.88
N LYS A 108 -22.36 4.26 -18.64
CA LYS A 108 -22.93 3.74 -17.38
C LYS A 108 -22.07 4.07 -16.17
N GLU A 109 -20.74 4.06 -16.30
CA GLU A 109 -19.82 4.50 -15.25
C GLU A 109 -19.99 5.98 -14.95
N PHE A 110 -19.99 6.84 -15.98
CA PHE A 110 -20.11 8.29 -15.83
C PHE A 110 -21.44 8.71 -15.23
N LYS A 111 -22.54 8.03 -15.61
CA LYS A 111 -23.87 8.20 -15.02
C LYS A 111 -23.90 7.97 -13.50
N LYS A 112 -23.01 7.16 -12.95
CA LYS A 112 -22.90 6.90 -11.50
C LYS A 112 -22.03 7.91 -10.79
N LEU A 113 -21.11 8.55 -11.51
CA LEU A 113 -20.21 9.51 -10.92
C LEU A 113 -20.96 10.81 -10.62
N HIS A 114 -21.44 11.51 -11.64
CA HIS A 114 -21.93 12.88 -11.52
C HIS A 114 -23.22 13.05 -12.35
N PRO A 115 -24.13 13.99 -11.98
CA PRO A 115 -25.28 14.32 -12.82
C PRO A 115 -24.80 14.89 -14.17
N PRO A 116 -25.57 14.69 -15.25
CA PRO A 116 -25.20 15.23 -16.55
C PRO A 116 -25.29 16.75 -16.57
N ILE A 117 -24.45 17.37 -17.40
CA ILE A 117 -24.62 18.77 -17.79
C ILE A 117 -25.53 18.78 -19.01
N ASN A 118 -26.69 19.43 -18.90
CA ASN A 118 -27.67 19.52 -19.98
C ASN A 118 -27.44 20.79 -20.80
N TRP A 119 -27.59 20.71 -22.12
CA TRP A 119 -27.69 21.88 -22.98
C TRP A 119 -28.72 21.66 -24.09
N ILE A 120 -29.40 22.74 -24.50
CA ILE A 120 -30.37 22.72 -25.60
C ILE A 120 -29.59 22.81 -26.91
N ASN A 121 -29.90 21.93 -27.86
CA ASN A 121 -29.27 21.95 -29.18
C ASN A 121 -29.57 23.30 -29.87
N PRO A 122 -28.56 24.10 -30.23
CA PRO A 122 -28.80 25.40 -30.86
C PRO A 122 -29.48 25.32 -32.24
N MET A 123 -29.42 24.15 -32.89
CA MET A 123 -30.06 23.89 -34.18
C MET A 123 -31.47 23.31 -34.07
N ASP A 124 -31.83 22.76 -32.90
CA ASP A 124 -33.16 22.21 -32.63
C ASP A 124 -33.52 22.45 -31.16
N SER A 125 -34.34 23.46 -30.91
CA SER A 125 -34.76 23.86 -29.57
C SER A 125 -35.60 22.81 -28.83
N LEU A 126 -36.08 21.78 -29.54
CA LEU A 126 -36.81 20.65 -28.96
C LEU A 126 -35.89 19.51 -28.52
N GLN A 127 -34.59 19.56 -28.84
CA GLN A 127 -33.63 18.53 -28.47
C GLN A 127 -32.74 18.97 -27.30
N THR A 128 -32.84 18.25 -26.18
CA THR A 128 -31.92 18.39 -25.05
C THR A 128 -30.78 17.38 -25.15
N ASN A 129 -29.55 17.88 -25.21
CA ASN A 129 -28.34 17.06 -25.13
C ASN A 129 -27.86 16.96 -23.69
N ARG A 130 -27.26 15.82 -23.35
CA ARG A 130 -26.68 15.53 -22.03
C ARG A 130 -25.21 15.19 -22.17
N LEU A 131 -24.37 15.86 -21.40
CA LEU A 131 -22.96 15.55 -21.28
C LEU A 131 -22.69 14.74 -20.02
N TYR A 132 -22.14 13.54 -20.21
CA TYR A 132 -21.61 12.73 -19.14
C TYR A 132 -20.09 12.78 -19.18
N TYR A 133 -19.47 12.87 -18.02
CA TYR A 133 -18.02 12.96 -17.91
C TYR A 133 -17.50 12.06 -16.80
N GLY A 134 -16.26 11.61 -17.00
CA GLY A 134 -15.50 10.91 -15.98
C GLY A 134 -14.41 11.80 -15.41
N GLU A 135 -13.67 11.23 -14.47
CA GLU A 135 -12.54 11.88 -13.83
C GLU A 135 -11.29 11.80 -14.72
N SER A 136 -10.49 12.87 -14.75
CA SER A 136 -9.21 12.84 -15.46
C SER A 136 -8.24 11.83 -14.86
N ALA A 137 -7.20 11.48 -15.63
CA ALA A 137 -6.12 10.64 -15.13
C ALA A 137 -5.42 11.26 -13.90
N LEU A 138 -5.30 12.60 -13.87
CA LEU A 138 -4.69 13.33 -12.77
C LEU A 138 -5.54 13.24 -11.50
N LEU A 139 -6.85 13.48 -11.60
CA LEU A 139 -7.76 13.39 -10.46
C LEU A 139 -7.80 11.97 -9.88
N LYS A 140 -7.85 10.96 -10.75
CA LYS A 140 -7.72 9.56 -10.32
C LYS A 140 -6.39 9.33 -9.62
N GLY A 141 -5.28 9.76 -10.21
CA GLY A 141 -3.95 9.63 -9.61
C GLY A 141 -3.87 10.22 -8.21
N VAL A 142 -4.33 11.47 -8.03
CA VAL A 142 -4.35 12.14 -6.73
C VAL A 142 -5.24 11.41 -5.73
N ARG A 143 -6.40 10.89 -6.16
CA ARG A 143 -7.33 10.16 -5.28
C ARG A 143 -6.80 8.81 -4.82
N TYR A 144 -6.10 8.08 -5.68
CA TYR A 144 -5.56 6.75 -5.37
C TYR A 144 -4.18 6.78 -4.70
N TYR A 145 -3.47 7.92 -4.77
CA TYR A 145 -2.17 8.09 -4.14
C TYR A 145 -2.09 7.63 -2.67
N PRO A 146 -3.06 7.96 -1.78
CA PRO A 146 -3.05 7.51 -0.39
C PRO A 146 -3.06 5.99 -0.23
N ILE A 147 -3.78 5.28 -1.10
CA ILE A 147 -3.91 3.82 -1.04
C ILE A 147 -2.58 3.17 -1.41
N ILE A 148 -1.92 3.68 -2.46
CA ILE A 148 -0.59 3.20 -2.88
C ILE A 148 0.44 3.48 -1.79
N GLN A 149 0.39 4.67 -1.17
CA GLN A 149 1.27 5.02 -0.05
C GLN A 149 1.08 4.07 1.14
N LEU A 150 -0.15 3.78 1.54
CA LEU A 150 -0.44 2.85 2.64
C LEU A 150 0.04 1.43 2.33
N PHE A 151 -0.08 0.99 1.08
CA PHE A 151 0.45 -0.30 0.64
C PHE A 151 1.98 -0.37 0.81
N ILE A 152 2.71 0.66 0.38
CA ILE A 152 4.17 0.75 0.52
C ILE A 152 4.57 0.78 2.01
N VAL A 153 3.90 1.59 2.83
CA VAL A 153 4.14 1.65 4.28
C VAL A 153 3.88 0.29 4.93
N GLY A 154 2.78 -0.39 4.56
CA GLY A 154 2.44 -1.72 5.04
C GLY A 154 3.53 -2.75 4.72
N LEU A 155 4.07 -2.71 3.49
CA LEU A 155 5.19 -3.57 3.08
C LEU A 155 6.44 -3.32 3.95
N PHE A 156 6.79 -2.05 4.18
CA PHE A 156 7.92 -1.70 5.05
C PHE A 156 7.72 -2.17 6.49
N ILE A 157 6.50 -2.07 7.05
CA ILE A 157 6.19 -2.58 8.39
C ILE A 157 6.39 -4.10 8.44
N ILE A 158 5.89 -4.85 7.45
CA ILE A 158 6.07 -6.30 7.39
C ILE A 158 7.55 -6.68 7.36
N ILE A 159 8.33 -6.06 6.48
CA ILE A 159 9.78 -6.31 6.37
C ILE A 159 10.47 -6.00 7.71
N THR A 160 10.11 -4.89 8.36
CA THR A 160 10.67 -4.49 9.65
C THR A 160 10.34 -5.49 10.75
N LEU A 161 9.10 -6.00 10.80
CA LEU A 161 8.69 -7.02 11.77
C LEU A 161 9.47 -8.33 11.55
N ILE A 162 9.64 -8.76 10.30
CA ILE A 162 10.45 -9.95 9.96
C ILE A 162 11.91 -9.73 10.41
N ALA A 163 12.49 -8.57 10.15
CA ALA A 163 13.87 -8.28 10.57
C ALA A 163 14.03 -8.28 12.10
N ILE A 164 13.10 -7.67 12.83
CA ILE A 164 13.11 -7.64 14.31
C ILE A 164 12.96 -9.04 14.89
N THR A 165 12.00 -9.82 14.40
CA THR A 165 11.79 -11.20 14.88
C THR A 165 13.00 -12.08 14.60
N THR A 166 13.60 -11.96 13.41
CA THR A 166 14.84 -12.66 13.05
C THR A 166 15.99 -12.28 13.98
N ARG A 167 16.17 -10.98 14.26
CA ARG A 167 17.20 -10.50 15.18
C ARG A 167 16.98 -11.05 16.59
N ASN A 168 15.77 -10.98 17.11
CA ASN A 168 15.45 -11.45 18.45
C ASN A 168 15.74 -12.96 18.60
N LYS A 169 15.35 -13.77 17.60
CA LYS A 169 15.67 -15.20 17.57
C LYS A 169 17.18 -15.45 17.50
N SER A 170 17.92 -14.64 16.72
CA SER A 170 19.38 -14.73 16.67
C SER A 170 20.03 -14.39 18.02
N THR A 171 19.53 -13.38 18.73
CA THR A 171 20.01 -13.01 20.05
C THR A 171 19.74 -14.13 21.06
N GLU A 172 18.54 -14.71 21.04
CA GLU A 172 18.21 -15.87 21.89
C GLU A 172 19.14 -17.05 21.62
N ASN A 173 19.34 -17.42 20.36
CA ASN A 173 20.26 -18.50 19.97
C ASN A 173 21.70 -18.23 20.46
N GLN A 174 22.18 -16.99 20.39
CA GLN A 174 23.51 -16.62 20.89
C GLN A 174 23.60 -16.73 22.41
N VAL A 175 22.55 -16.31 23.12
CA VAL A 175 22.48 -16.45 24.59
C VAL A 175 22.47 -17.93 24.99
N TRP A 176 21.70 -18.76 24.28
CA TRP A 176 21.66 -20.22 24.53
C TRP A 176 23.01 -20.88 24.28
N ALA A 177 23.68 -20.55 23.16
CA ALA A 177 25.03 -21.04 22.89
C ALA A 177 26.04 -20.58 23.95
N GLY A 178 25.93 -19.33 24.42
CA GLY A 178 26.76 -18.80 25.50
C GLY A 178 26.53 -19.52 26.84
N MET A 179 25.27 -19.73 27.23
CA MET A 179 24.91 -20.45 28.45
C MET A 179 25.37 -21.92 28.42
N ALA A 180 25.22 -22.59 27.26
CA ALA A 180 25.71 -23.95 27.08
C ALA A 180 27.23 -24.02 27.24
N LYS A 181 27.98 -23.09 26.62
CA LYS A 181 29.44 -23.02 26.73
C LYS A 181 29.90 -22.77 28.17
N GLU A 182 29.26 -21.85 28.88
CA GLU A 182 29.58 -21.56 30.28
C GLU A 182 29.25 -22.74 31.19
N THR A 183 28.13 -23.41 30.97
CA THR A 183 27.72 -24.60 31.75
C THR A 183 28.67 -25.77 31.49
N ALA A 184 29.06 -26.01 30.24
CA ALA A 184 30.07 -27.01 29.88
C ALA A 184 31.40 -26.75 30.59
N HIS A 185 31.83 -25.48 30.64
CA HIS A 185 33.04 -25.10 31.36
C HIS A 185 32.90 -25.34 32.88
N GLN A 186 31.77 -24.95 33.47
CA GLN A 186 31.49 -25.14 34.90
C GLN A 186 31.35 -26.61 35.30
N LEU A 187 30.85 -27.48 34.42
CA LEU A 187 30.73 -28.92 34.65
C LEU A 187 32.07 -29.67 34.54
N GLY A 188 33.10 -29.08 33.93
CA GLY A 188 34.41 -29.71 33.75
C GLY A 188 35.09 -30.09 35.08
N THR A 189 35.19 -29.15 36.03
CA THR A 189 35.83 -29.36 37.33
C THR A 189 35.15 -30.46 38.19
N PRO A 190 33.83 -30.44 38.43
CA PRO A 190 33.17 -31.51 39.18
C PRO A 190 33.23 -32.86 38.46
N LEU A 191 33.21 -32.87 37.12
CA LEU A 191 33.35 -34.09 36.34
C LEU A 191 34.76 -34.71 36.48
N SER A 192 35.81 -33.91 36.41
CA SER A 192 37.19 -34.38 36.70
C SER A 192 37.33 -34.88 38.14
N SER A 193 36.62 -34.25 39.09
CA SER A 193 36.58 -34.71 40.48
C SER A 193 35.92 -36.10 40.59
N LEU A 194 34.80 -36.32 39.90
CA LEU A 194 34.12 -37.62 39.85
C LEU A 194 34.97 -38.71 39.19
N GLN A 195 35.72 -38.38 38.14
CA GLN A 195 36.66 -39.32 37.52
C GLN A 195 37.74 -39.78 38.51
N GLY A 196 38.28 -38.85 39.31
CA GLY A 196 39.24 -39.18 40.38
C GLY A 196 38.65 -40.10 41.45
N TRP A 197 37.41 -39.85 41.89
CA TRP A 197 36.71 -40.73 42.84
C TRP A 197 36.43 -42.12 42.26
N VAL A 198 36.04 -42.21 40.98
CA VAL A 198 35.83 -43.49 40.29
C VAL A 198 37.14 -44.28 40.22
N GLU A 199 38.27 -43.62 39.97
CA GLU A 199 39.58 -44.28 39.92
C GLU A 199 39.99 -44.86 41.29
N LEU A 200 39.84 -44.09 42.37
CA LEU A 200 40.04 -44.60 43.73
C LEU A 200 39.12 -45.77 44.07
N LEU A 201 37.89 -45.78 43.53
CA LEU A 201 36.92 -46.85 43.77
C LEU A 201 37.30 -48.18 43.09
N LYS A 202 38.09 -48.13 42.01
CA LYS A 202 38.58 -49.33 41.30
C LYS A 202 39.63 -50.09 42.13
N ASP A 203 40.36 -49.40 43.01
CA ASP A 203 41.40 -49.98 43.86
C ASP A 203 40.84 -50.60 45.16
N HIS A 204 39.54 -50.41 45.44
CA HIS A 204 38.87 -51.00 46.60
C HIS A 204 38.28 -52.39 46.28
N ILE A 205 38.61 -53.37 47.13
CA ILE A 205 38.16 -54.76 46.98
C ILE A 205 36.64 -54.85 47.19
N GLY A 206 35.92 -55.38 46.19
CA GLY A 206 34.47 -55.58 46.23
C GLY A 206 33.65 -54.47 45.58
N SER A 207 34.27 -53.42 45.03
CA SER A 207 33.59 -52.32 44.32
C SER A 207 33.78 -52.32 42.80
N GLU A 208 34.41 -53.34 42.20
CA GLU A 208 34.75 -53.32 40.76
C GLU A 208 33.52 -53.10 39.86
N LYS A 209 32.40 -53.75 40.20
CA LYS A 209 31.15 -53.64 39.44
C LYS A 209 30.53 -52.24 39.55
N ILE A 210 30.63 -51.61 40.72
CA ILE A 210 30.10 -50.25 40.97
C ILE A 210 30.97 -49.22 40.24
N ALA A 211 32.29 -49.34 40.35
CA ALA A 211 33.23 -48.46 39.67
C ALA A 211 33.06 -48.50 38.14
N THR A 212 32.82 -49.69 37.59
CA THR A 212 32.59 -49.87 36.14
C THR A 212 31.31 -49.19 35.67
N GLU A 213 30.20 -49.31 36.41
CA GLU A 213 28.94 -48.64 36.03
C GLU A 213 29.04 -47.12 36.23
N MET A 214 29.63 -46.64 37.33
CA MET A 214 29.85 -45.20 37.54
C MET A 214 30.77 -44.59 36.48
N SER A 215 31.79 -45.31 36.02
CA SER A 215 32.65 -44.87 34.93
C SER A 215 31.86 -44.62 33.65
N LYS A 216 30.91 -45.50 33.31
CA LYS A 216 30.04 -45.32 32.13
C LYS A 216 29.18 -44.07 32.23
N ASP A 217 28.62 -43.80 33.41
CA ASP A 217 27.79 -42.62 33.63
C ASP A 217 28.60 -41.32 33.57
N VAL A 218 29.80 -41.31 34.15
CA VAL A 218 30.73 -40.18 34.07
C VAL A 218 31.20 -39.93 32.62
N ASP A 219 31.50 -40.98 31.86
CA ASP A 219 31.87 -40.85 30.45
C ASP A 219 30.72 -40.31 29.59
N ARG A 220 29.47 -40.68 29.88
CA ARG A 220 28.29 -40.09 29.23
C ARG A 220 28.14 -38.61 29.55
N LEU A 221 28.32 -38.22 30.82
CA LEU A 221 28.24 -36.83 31.24
C LEU A 221 29.34 -35.98 30.57
N LYS A 222 30.55 -36.54 30.43
CA LYS A 222 31.64 -35.92 29.69
C LYS A 222 31.28 -35.65 28.24
N LEU A 223 30.72 -36.66 27.56
CA LEU A 223 30.36 -36.56 26.16
C LEU A 223 29.26 -35.53 25.89
N VAL A 224 28.35 -35.31 26.85
CA VAL A 224 27.33 -34.26 26.78
C VAL A 224 27.91 -32.87 27.08
N SER A 225 28.89 -32.78 27.98
CA SER A 225 29.55 -31.52 28.33
C SER A 225 30.52 -31.01 27.25
N ASP A 226 31.17 -31.90 26.50
CA ASP A 226 32.14 -31.56 25.46
C ASP A 226 31.50 -31.22 24.08
N ARG A 227 30.16 -31.30 23.97
CA ARG A 227 29.38 -31.02 22.75
C ARG A 227 28.89 -29.58 22.66
#